data_AF-A0A8J7C9E9-F1
#
_entry.id   AF-A0A8J7C9E9-F1
#
_cell.length_a   1.000
_cell.length_b   1.000
_cell.length_c   1.000
_cell.angle_alpha   90.00
_cell.angle_beta   90.00
_cell.angle_gamma   90.00
#
_symmetry.space_group_name_H-M   'P 1'
#
loop_
_entity.id
_entity.type
_entity.pdbx_description
1 polymer ?
#
loop_
_entity_poly.entity_id
_entity_poly.type
_entity_poly.pdbx_seq_one_letter_code
_entity_poly.pdbx_strand_id
1 'polypeptide(L)'
;MTPRSTSYHEKLIQDLLDPLEAATYIEVVLEEGNPKMLSKALKNVIEAQGGIYQLSAQVKECYEKLDQMLLEKEQVEFYCLSALLDALGLHLAVTVK
;
A
#
# COMPACT_ATOMS: atom_id res chain seq x y z
N MET A 1 -21.18 -23.68 -0.54
CA MET A 1 -20.85 -22.54 0.34
C MET A 1 -19.75 -21.75 -0.35
N THR A 2 -20.06 -20.62 -0.97
CA THR A 2 -19.06 -19.71 -1.55
C THR A 2 -18.34 -18.97 -0.42
N PRO A 3 -17.01 -18.80 -0.45
CA PRO A 3 -16.32 -18.07 0.60
C PRO A 3 -16.63 -16.58 0.42
N ARG A 4 -17.35 -15.99 1.39
CA ARG A 4 -17.61 -14.54 1.42
C ARG A 4 -16.34 -13.69 1.34
N SER A 5 -15.20 -14.26 1.76
CA SER A 5 -13.91 -13.60 1.81
C SER A 5 -13.30 -13.32 0.42
N THR A 6 -13.51 -14.20 -0.57
CA THR A 6 -13.00 -13.99 -1.93
C THR A 6 -13.69 -12.78 -2.57
N SER A 7 -15.01 -12.70 -2.42
CA SER A 7 -15.81 -11.58 -2.92
C SER A 7 -15.44 -10.23 -2.29
N TYR A 8 -15.06 -10.21 -1.01
CA TYR A 8 -14.65 -8.96 -0.35
C TYR A 8 -13.28 -8.47 -0.85
N HIS A 9 -12.30 -9.37 -0.94
CA HIS A 9 -10.97 -9.02 -1.46
C HIS A 9 -11.03 -8.60 -2.93
N GLU A 10 -11.75 -9.35 -3.76
CA GLU A 10 -11.96 -8.99 -5.17
C GLU A 10 -12.59 -7.61 -5.31
N LYS A 11 -13.62 -7.30 -4.51
CA LYS A 11 -14.24 -5.97 -4.50
C LYS A 11 -13.22 -4.90 -4.10
N LEU A 12 -12.47 -5.12 -3.03
CA LEU A 12 -11.44 -4.18 -2.58
C LEU A 12 -10.42 -3.91 -3.69
N ILE A 13 -9.91 -4.95 -4.35
CA ILE A 13 -8.96 -4.79 -5.46
C ILE A 13 -9.58 -4.00 -6.63
N GLN A 14 -10.88 -4.18 -6.92
CA GLN A 14 -11.57 -3.36 -7.93
C GLN A 14 -11.71 -1.90 -7.50
N ASP A 15 -12.08 -1.64 -6.25
CA ASP A 15 -12.22 -0.26 -5.73
C ASP A 15 -10.86 0.46 -5.75
N LEU A 16 -9.77 -0.23 -5.40
CA LEU A 16 -8.40 0.31 -5.38
C LEU A 16 -7.78 0.56 -6.77
N LEU A 17 -8.48 0.25 -7.85
CA LEU A 17 -8.08 0.71 -9.19
C LEU A 17 -8.27 2.22 -9.35
N ASP A 18 -9.19 2.82 -8.58
CA ASP A 18 -9.32 4.28 -8.49
C ASP A 18 -8.19 4.85 -7.62
N PRO A 19 -7.33 5.74 -8.16
CA PRO A 19 -6.27 6.38 -7.37
C PRO A 19 -6.77 7.12 -6.12
N LEU A 20 -8.01 7.64 -6.15
CA LEU A 20 -8.60 8.31 -4.99
C LEU A 20 -8.92 7.32 -3.86
N GLU A 21 -9.50 6.17 -4.21
CA GLU A 21 -9.78 5.09 -3.25
C GLU A 21 -8.48 4.50 -2.70
N ALA A 22 -7.46 4.31 -3.54
CA ALA A 22 -6.14 3.86 -3.12
C ALA A 22 -5.46 4.84 -2.15
N ALA A 23 -5.51 6.14 -2.44
CA ALA A 23 -4.98 7.17 -1.55
C ALA A 23 -5.70 7.18 -0.20
N THR A 24 -7.04 7.20 -0.23
CA THR A 24 -7.90 7.20 0.97
C THR A 24 -7.64 5.96 1.83
N TYR A 25 -7.51 4.79 1.21
CA TYR A 25 -7.25 3.55 1.92
C TYR A 25 -5.89 3.56 2.64
N ILE A 26 -4.83 4.09 2.02
CA ILE A 26 -3.52 4.23 2.66
C ILE A 26 -3.55 5.31 3.76
N GLU A 27 -4.23 6.43 3.53
CA GLU A 27 -4.36 7.53 4.49
C GLU A 27 -5.02 7.06 5.79
N VAL A 28 -6.16 6.38 5.70
CA VAL A 28 -6.87 5.83 6.87
C VAL A 28 -5.95 4.93 7.69
N VAL A 29 -5.15 4.08 7.03
CA VAL A 29 -4.23 3.16 7.71
C VAL A 29 -3.05 3.89 8.34
N LEU A 30 -2.58 4.98 7.73
CA LEU A 30 -1.56 5.86 8.32
C LEU A 30 -2.09 6.60 9.56
N GLU A 31 -3.35 7.06 9.54
CA GLU A 31 -3.98 7.70 10.69
C GLU A 31 -4.17 6.75 11.88
N GLU A 32 -4.52 5.49 11.62
CA GLU A 32 -4.60 4.45 12.65
C GLU A 32 -3.23 4.08 13.25
N GLY A 33 -2.13 4.44 12.58
CA GLY A 33 -0.77 4.30 13.09
C GLY A 33 -0.32 2.85 13.28
N ASN A 34 -0.85 1.90 12.50
CA ASN A 34 -0.50 0.48 12.60
C ASN A 34 0.41 0.03 11.43
N PRO A 35 1.72 -0.20 11.68
CA PRO A 35 2.67 -0.59 10.64
C PRO A 35 2.32 -1.88 9.89
N LYS A 36 1.71 -2.86 10.56
CA LYS A 36 1.30 -4.13 9.94
C LYS A 36 0.11 -3.93 9.01
N MET A 37 -0.81 -3.04 9.38
CA MET A 37 -1.91 -2.67 8.48
C MET A 37 -1.39 -1.87 7.29
N LEU A 38 -0.38 -1.01 7.48
CA LEU A 38 0.25 -0.28 6.37
C LEU A 38 0.90 -1.23 5.36
N SER A 39 1.66 -2.22 5.80
CA SER A 39 2.22 -3.27 4.92
C SER A 39 1.12 -3.95 4.10
N LYS A 40 0.02 -4.36 4.76
CA LYS A 40 -1.12 -4.97 4.08
C LYS A 40 -1.80 -4.02 3.09
N ALA A 41 -1.94 -2.74 3.44
CA ALA A 41 -2.58 -1.74 2.59
C ALA A 41 -1.76 -1.50 1.31
N LEU A 42 -0.46 -1.29 1.45
CA LEU A 42 0.48 -1.14 0.33
C LEU A 42 0.43 -2.37 -0.59
N LYS A 43 0.42 -3.57 -0.02
CA LYS A 43 0.32 -4.81 -0.80
C LYS A 43 -0.97 -4.89 -1.62
N ASN A 44 -2.12 -4.53 -1.04
CA ASN A 44 -3.40 -4.52 -1.75
C ASN A 44 -3.43 -3.51 -2.89
N VAL A 45 -2.85 -2.31 -2.69
CA VAL A 45 -2.78 -1.29 -3.74
C VAL A 45 -1.84 -1.74 -4.87
N ILE A 46 -0.69 -2.34 -4.54
CA ILE A 46 0.20 -2.92 -5.55
C ILE A 46 -0.52 -4.01 -6.35
N GLU A 47 -1.28 -4.89 -5.68
CA GLU A 47 -2.07 -5.93 -6.33
C GLU A 47 -3.11 -5.35 -7.29
N ALA A 48 -3.86 -4.34 -6.85
CA ALA A 48 -4.84 -3.63 -7.68
C ALA A 48 -4.20 -2.98 -8.91
N GLN A 49 -3.02 -2.38 -8.77
CA GLN A 49 -2.30 -1.71 -9.85
C GLN A 49 -1.56 -2.66 -10.81
N GLY A 50 -1.96 -3.93 -10.90
CA GLY A 50 -1.37 -4.92 -11.81
C GLY A 50 -0.18 -5.69 -11.23
N GLY A 51 0.05 -5.56 -9.92
CA GLY A 51 1.01 -6.34 -9.15
C GLY A 51 2.43 -5.78 -9.14
N ILE A 52 3.27 -6.39 -8.30
CA ILE A 52 4.67 -5.99 -8.10
C ILE A 52 5.50 -6.01 -9.39
N TYR A 53 5.06 -6.71 -10.43
CA TYR A 53 5.75 -6.80 -11.71
C TYR A 53 5.77 -5.48 -12.50
N GLN A 54 4.78 -4.59 -12.27
CA GLN A 54 4.70 -3.28 -12.90
C GLN A 54 5.74 -2.29 -12.35
N LEU A 55 6.26 -2.56 -11.15
CA LEU A 55 7.24 -1.69 -10.49
C LEU A 55 8.63 -1.88 -11.13
N SER A 56 9.46 -0.84 -11.08
CA SER A 56 10.87 -0.94 -11.47
C SER A 56 11.65 -1.81 -10.47
N ALA A 57 12.80 -2.36 -10.89
CA ALA A 57 13.63 -3.18 -10.00
C ALA A 57 14.00 -2.45 -8.71
N GLN A 58 14.36 -1.16 -8.81
CA GLN A 58 14.69 -0.32 -7.67
C GLN A 58 13.51 -0.13 -6.70
N VAL A 59 12.30 0.06 -7.23
CA VAL A 59 11.11 0.21 -6.38
C VAL A 59 10.73 -1.11 -5.71
N LYS A 60 10.95 -2.25 -6.37
CA LYS A 60 10.76 -3.57 -5.76
C LYS A 60 11.68 -3.78 -4.57
N GLU A 61 12.98 -3.48 -4.71
CA GLU A 61 13.92 -3.55 -3.60
C GLU A 61 13.53 -2.61 -2.45
N CYS A 62 13.06 -1.41 -2.77
CA CYS A 62 12.53 -0.47 -1.77
C CYS A 62 11.33 -1.04 -1.03
N TYR A 63 10.37 -1.63 -1.77
CA TYR A 63 9.19 -2.25 -1.20
C TYR A 63 9.53 -3.44 -0.30
N GLU A 64 10.42 -4.33 -0.73
CA GLU A 64 10.85 -5.49 0.07
C GLU A 64 11.49 -5.05 1.40
N LYS A 65 12.36 -4.04 1.34
CA LYS A 65 12.96 -3.45 2.54
C LYS A 65 11.91 -2.80 3.45
N LEU A 66 10.98 -2.04 2.87
CA LEU A 66 9.91 -1.39 3.60
C LEU A 66 8.99 -2.41 4.29
N ASP A 67 8.57 -3.46 3.57
CA ASP A 67 7.71 -4.52 4.09
C ASP A 67 8.37 -5.26 5.27
N GLN A 68 9.66 -5.59 5.14
CA GLN A 68 10.43 -6.19 6.24
C GLN A 68 10.50 -5.27 7.47
N MET A 69 10.78 -3.97 7.27
CA MET A 69 10.88 -3.01 8.38
C MET A 69 9.52 -2.79 9.08
N LEU A 70 8.42 -2.77 8.33
CA LEU A 70 7.07 -2.66 8.87
C LEU A 70 6.70 -3.86 9.74
N LEU A 71 7.04 -5.07 9.29
CA LEU A 71 6.67 -6.31 9.96
C LEU A 71 7.56 -6.63 11.18
N GLU A 72 8.88 -6.41 11.07
CA GLU A 72 9.84 -6.81 12.10
C GLU A 72 10.14 -5.71 13.12
N LYS A 73 10.16 -4.45 12.68
CA LYS A 73 10.67 -3.33 13.48
C LYS A 73 9.63 -2.28 13.77
N GLU A 74 8.44 -2.39 13.20
CA GLU A 74 7.37 -1.38 13.29
C GLU A 74 7.90 0.02 12.86
N GLN A 75 8.84 0.02 11.92
CA GLN A 75 9.50 1.21 11.39
C GLN A 75 9.16 1.40 9.93
N VAL A 76 9.03 2.67 9.54
CA VAL A 76 8.82 3.09 8.15
C VAL A 76 10.12 3.68 7.63
N GLU A 77 10.58 3.21 6.47
CA GLU A 77 11.67 3.87 5.75
C GLU A 77 11.05 4.90 4.78
N PHE A 78 11.26 6.18 5.08
CA PHE A 78 10.58 7.28 4.38
C PHE A 78 10.90 7.33 2.89
N TYR A 79 12.16 7.08 2.50
CA TYR A 79 12.55 7.12 1.09
C TYR A 79 11.88 6.00 0.30
N CYS A 80 11.90 4.77 0.82
CA CYS A 80 11.24 3.61 0.20
C CYS A 80 9.72 3.79 0.11
N LEU A 81 9.09 4.33 1.16
CA LEU A 81 7.66 4.63 1.15
C LEU A 81 7.33 5.67 0.08
N SER A 82 8.09 6.77 0.01
CA SER A 82 7.87 7.83 -0.97
C SER A 82 8.06 7.33 -2.40
N ALA A 83 9.12 6.57 -2.65
CA ALA A 83 9.41 6.00 -3.97
C ALA A 83 8.34 4.98 -4.41
N LEU A 84 7.81 4.19 -3.48
CA LEU A 84 6.71 3.27 -3.76
C LEU A 84 5.42 4.03 -4.09
N LEU A 85 5.07 5.04 -3.31
CA LEU A 85 3.87 5.84 -3.56
C LEU A 85 3.96 6.53 -4.93
N ASP A 86 5.11 7.11 -5.27
CA ASP A 86 5.34 7.76 -6.57
C ASP A 86 5.15 6.77 -7.74
N ALA A 87 5.68 5.56 -7.61
CA ALA A 87 5.48 4.50 -8.60
C ALA A 87 4.02 4.04 -8.74
N LEU A 88 3.21 4.24 -7.70
CA LEU A 88 1.77 3.98 -7.69
C LEU A 88 0.94 5.21 -8.11
N GLY A 89 1.58 6.33 -8.48
CA GLY A 89 0.91 7.59 -8.82
C GLY A 89 0.40 8.39 -7.63
N LEU A 90 0.91 8.11 -6.43
CA LEU A 90 0.52 8.71 -5.16
C LEU A 90 1.69 9.51 -4.55
N HIS A 91 1.40 10.38 -3.58
CA HIS A 91 2.44 11.09 -2.84
C HIS A 91 2.00 11.37 -1.40
N LEU A 92 2.97 11.56 -0.50
CA LEU A 92 2.69 12.03 0.86
C LEU A 92 2.46 13.54 0.86
N ALA A 93 1.44 13.98 1.59
CA ALA A 93 1.13 15.39 1.78
C ALA A 93 1.08 15.73 3.28
N VAL A 94 1.35 16.99 3.62
CA VAL A 94 1.19 17.52 4.97
C VAL A 94 -0.06 18.40 4.99
N THR A 95 -1.03 18.05 5.83
CA THR A 95 -2.31 18.75 5.98
C THR A 95 -2.44 19.33 7.40
N VAL A 96 -3.36 20.27 7.58
CA VAL A 96 -3.73 20.74 8.94
C VAL A 96 -4.55 19.65 9.64
N LYS A 97 -4.33 19.49 10.95
CA LYS A 97 -5.14 18.60 11.79
C LYS A 97 -6.50 19.22 12.11
#